data_AF-A0A143XF97-F1
#
_entry.id   AF-A0A143XF97-F1
#
_cell.length_a   1.000
_cell.length_b   1.000
_cell.length_c   1.000
_cell.angle_alpha   90.00
_cell.angle_beta   90.00
_cell.angle_gamma   90.00
#
_symmetry.space_group_name_H-M   'P 1'
#
loop_
_entity.id
_entity.type
_entity.pdbx_description
1 polymer ?
#
loop_
_entity_poly.entity_id
_entity_poly.type
_entity_poly.pdbx_seq_one_letter_code
_entity_poly.pdbx_strand_id
1 'polypeptide(L)'
;MPEIIDNLSQLFAMLLGCIFSGIFYLKDRRQPYFILFCFYGCFALAGLYWLLYAILITDTSPIFYVSDIGWIAGFLFLLLLQDSLTLTEERSFQCRSMWLAPLTVVPLTIYYMSIGNAVYNLVTGCMMLLFLRRSLRGFIFWKQQPGQNRKQIFFHLTAIIFVILENCLWLSSYPWLGDGWTNPYFWIDFAVTATLFSFLISVKKAVNP
;
A
#
# COMPACT_ATOMS: atom_id res chain seq x y z
N MET A 1 16.17 10.19 15.02
CA MET A 1 15.14 11.19 15.42
C MET A 1 14.03 11.29 14.36
N PRO A 2 14.32 11.57 13.06
CA PRO A 2 13.30 11.56 12.01
C PRO A 2 12.61 10.21 11.83
N GLU A 3 13.37 9.12 11.85
CA GLU A 3 12.83 7.75 11.73
C GLU A 3 11.77 7.42 12.80
N ILE A 4 11.97 7.83 14.04
CA ILE A 4 10.97 7.61 15.11
C ILE A 4 9.70 8.42 14.83
N ILE A 5 9.85 9.68 14.40
CA ILE A 5 8.73 10.56 14.08
C ILE A 5 7.92 10.01 12.90
N ASP A 6 8.62 9.52 11.89
CA ASP A 6 8.05 8.92 10.69
C ASP A 6 7.24 7.66 11.04
N ASN A 7 7.87 6.69 11.71
CA ASN A 7 7.20 5.47 12.18
C ASN A 7 6.01 5.76 13.10
N LEU A 8 6.13 6.74 14.01
CA LEU A 8 5.01 7.17 14.87
C LEU A 8 3.87 7.78 14.05
N SER A 9 4.18 8.59 13.05
CA SER A 9 3.18 9.21 12.18
C SER A 9 2.41 8.17 11.37
N GLN A 10 3.12 7.17 10.85
CA GLN A 10 2.54 6.05 10.10
C GLN A 10 1.66 5.21 11.01
N LEU A 11 2.14 4.85 12.21
CA LEU A 11 1.36 4.12 13.20
C LEU A 11 0.08 4.88 13.56
N PHE A 12 0.17 6.19 13.82
CA PHE A 12 -1.00 7.01 14.13
C PHE A 12 -2.01 7.05 12.98
N ALA A 13 -1.53 7.22 11.74
CA ALA A 13 -2.38 7.18 10.56
C ALA A 13 -3.08 5.83 10.39
N MET A 14 -2.38 4.72 10.67
CA MET A 14 -2.96 3.38 10.58
C MET A 14 -3.99 3.14 11.68
N LEU A 15 -3.73 3.57 12.92
CA LEU A 15 -4.69 3.47 14.01
C LEU A 15 -5.96 4.28 13.74
N LEU A 16 -5.83 5.51 13.24
CA LEU A 16 -6.98 6.31 12.83
C LEU A 16 -7.74 5.64 11.68
N GLY A 17 -7.03 5.15 10.66
CA GLY A 17 -7.61 4.40 9.55
C GLY A 17 -8.41 3.19 10.05
N CYS A 18 -7.85 2.43 11.00
CA CYS A 18 -8.49 1.29 11.64
C CYS A 18 -9.77 1.70 12.37
N ILE A 19 -9.71 2.74 13.23
CA ILE A 19 -10.88 3.23 13.97
C ILE A 19 -11.99 3.67 13.01
N PHE A 20 -11.68 4.52 12.02
CA PHE A 20 -12.69 5.05 11.12
C PHE A 20 -13.28 3.97 10.19
N SER A 21 -12.47 3.06 9.66
CA SER A 21 -12.96 1.93 8.87
C SER A 21 -13.83 0.99 9.69
N GLY A 22 -13.49 0.76 10.97
CA GLY A 22 -14.33 0.04 11.92
C GLY A 22 -15.69 0.73 12.15
N ILE A 23 -15.70 2.05 12.34
CA ILE A 23 -16.93 2.83 12.47
C ILE A 23 -17.80 2.72 11.20
N PHE A 24 -17.20 2.86 10.01
CA PHE A 24 -17.92 2.70 8.74
C PHE A 24 -18.47 1.28 8.57
N TYR A 25 -17.72 0.26 8.97
CA TYR A 25 -18.20 -1.12 8.95
C TYR A 25 -19.38 -1.33 9.91
N LEU A 26 -19.30 -0.82 11.14
CA LEU A 26 -20.39 -0.96 12.11
C LEU A 26 -21.67 -0.26 11.64
N LYS A 27 -21.55 0.87 10.93
CA LYS A 27 -22.66 1.65 10.41
C LYS A 27 -23.30 1.02 9.17
N ASP A 28 -22.51 0.74 8.14
CA ASP A 28 -23.05 0.34 6.82
C ASP A 28 -23.02 -1.18 6.59
N ARG A 29 -22.26 -1.93 7.41
CA ARG A 29 -22.08 -3.40 7.33
C ARG A 29 -21.62 -3.90 5.96
N ARG A 30 -20.92 -3.06 5.20
CA ARG A 30 -20.38 -3.40 3.87
C ARG A 30 -19.02 -4.08 3.99
N GLN A 31 -18.82 -5.15 3.22
CA GLN A 31 -17.58 -5.93 3.19
C GLN A 31 -16.30 -5.09 2.96
N PRO A 32 -16.25 -4.10 2.05
CA PRO A 32 -15.02 -3.34 1.81
C PRO A 32 -14.51 -2.58 3.05
N TYR A 33 -15.41 -2.11 3.92
CA TYR A 33 -15.01 -1.45 5.16
C TYR A 33 -14.41 -2.42 6.18
N PHE A 34 -14.88 -3.67 6.22
CA PHE A 34 -14.28 -4.71 7.06
C PHE A 34 -12.87 -5.08 6.55
N ILE A 35 -12.70 -5.26 5.24
CA ILE A 35 -11.39 -5.53 4.66
C ILE A 35 -10.42 -4.39 4.95
N LEU A 36 -10.88 -3.14 4.83
CA LEU A 36 -10.09 -1.96 5.13
C LEU A 36 -9.73 -1.85 6.63
N PHE A 37 -10.63 -2.25 7.53
CA PHE A 37 -10.35 -2.38 8.96
C PHE A 37 -9.25 -3.40 9.22
N CYS A 38 -9.33 -4.58 8.60
CA CYS A 38 -8.30 -5.61 8.72
C CYS A 38 -6.94 -5.14 8.16
N PHE A 39 -6.95 -4.44 7.03
CA PHE A 39 -5.76 -3.82 6.44
C PHE A 39 -5.07 -2.90 7.46
N TYR A 40 -5.77 -1.86 7.93
CA TYR A 40 -5.19 -0.89 8.85
C TYR A 40 -4.81 -1.50 10.20
N GLY A 41 -5.63 -2.42 10.73
CA GLY A 41 -5.33 -3.09 12.00
C GLY A 41 -4.07 -3.96 11.90
N CYS A 42 -3.93 -4.73 10.84
CA CYS A 42 -2.73 -5.53 10.59
C CYS A 42 -1.50 -4.63 10.42
N PHE A 43 -1.65 -3.54 9.67
CA PHE A 43 -0.57 -2.61 9.42
C PHE A 43 -0.12 -1.85 10.66
N ALA A 44 -1.07 -1.42 11.50
CA ALA A 44 -0.78 -0.80 12.79
C ALA A 44 -0.04 -1.75 13.75
N LEU A 45 -0.43 -3.03 13.79
CA LEU A 45 0.24 -4.01 14.66
C LEU A 45 1.67 -4.29 14.20
N ALA A 46 1.89 -4.44 12.89
CA ALA A 46 3.21 -4.62 12.32
C ALA A 46 4.11 -3.39 12.56
N GLY A 47 3.58 -2.18 12.31
CA GLY A 47 4.29 -0.93 12.56
C GLY A 47 4.57 -0.69 14.05
N LEU A 48 3.65 -1.05 14.94
CA LEU A 48 3.88 -0.98 16.39
C LEU A 48 5.01 -1.91 16.83
N TYR A 49 5.00 -3.16 16.34
CA TYR A 49 6.08 -4.11 16.58
C TYR A 49 7.42 -3.53 16.12
N TRP A 50 7.46 -3.00 14.89
CA TRP A 50 8.66 -2.40 14.30
C TRP A 50 9.18 -1.23 15.13
N LEU A 51 8.30 -0.29 15.50
CA LEU A 51 8.65 0.87 16.31
C LEU A 51 9.20 0.46 17.69
N LEU A 52 8.54 -0.48 18.37
CA LEU A 52 9.01 -0.98 19.67
C LEU A 52 10.35 -1.69 19.54
N TYR A 53 10.53 -2.50 18.49
CA TYR A 53 11.79 -3.18 18.20
C TYR A 53 12.92 -2.16 18.01
N ALA A 54 12.71 -1.14 17.16
CA ALA A 54 13.70 -0.11 16.87
C ALA A 54 14.09 0.74 18.09
N ILE A 55 13.17 0.93 19.05
CA ILE A 55 13.45 1.69 20.28
C ILE A 55 14.11 0.83 21.36
N LEU A 56 13.71 -0.43 21.50
CA LEU A 56 14.06 -1.26 22.66
C LEU A 56 15.26 -2.18 22.45
N ILE A 57 15.60 -2.52 21.20
CA ILE A 57 16.65 -3.51 20.89
C ILE A 57 17.84 -2.82 20.21
N THR A 58 18.96 -2.75 20.92
CA THR A 58 20.18 -2.04 20.49
C THR A 58 21.23 -2.91 19.80
N ASP A 59 21.21 -4.24 19.96
CA ASP A 59 22.19 -5.18 19.39
C ASP A 59 21.52 -6.14 18.41
N THR A 60 22.07 -6.24 17.18
CA THR A 60 21.37 -6.77 16.00
C THR A 60 21.75 -8.20 15.65
N SER A 61 20.74 -9.07 15.56
CA SER A 61 20.65 -10.11 14.54
C SER A 61 19.27 -9.94 13.88
N PRO A 62 19.20 -9.65 12.57
CA PRO A 62 17.94 -9.37 11.91
C PRO A 62 17.13 -10.67 11.69
N ILE A 63 16.41 -11.12 12.71
CA ILE A 63 15.36 -12.13 12.56
C ILE A 63 14.06 -11.37 12.21
N PHE A 64 14.09 -10.64 11.10
CA PHE A 64 13.02 -9.77 10.60
C PHE A 64 11.97 -10.58 9.84
N TYR A 65 10.98 -11.14 10.55
CA TYR A 65 9.85 -11.80 9.88
C TYR A 65 8.51 -11.13 10.18
N VAL A 66 8.33 -10.55 11.37
CA VAL A 66 6.99 -10.09 11.80
C VAL A 66 6.54 -8.84 11.02
N SER A 67 7.42 -7.85 10.85
CA SER A 67 7.12 -6.64 10.06
C SER A 67 6.90 -6.98 8.57
N ASP A 68 7.77 -7.80 8.00
CA ASP A 68 7.69 -8.28 6.62
C ASP A 68 6.39 -9.05 6.34
N ILE A 69 5.98 -9.94 7.26
CA ILE A 69 4.69 -10.64 7.18
C ILE A 69 3.53 -9.65 7.27
N GLY A 70 3.65 -8.63 8.12
CA GLY A 70 2.69 -7.53 8.20
C GLY A 70 2.53 -6.80 6.87
N TRP A 71 3.63 -6.55 6.17
CA TRP A 71 3.57 -5.91 4.85
C TRP A 71 2.93 -6.79 3.79
N ILE A 72 3.30 -8.07 3.74
CA ILE A 72 2.68 -9.04 2.83
C ILE A 72 1.17 -9.14 3.10
N ALA A 73 0.77 -9.22 4.37
CA ALA A 73 -0.64 -9.24 4.76
C ALA A 73 -1.37 -7.95 4.35
N GLY A 74 -0.71 -6.80 4.49
CA GLY A 74 -1.20 -5.51 4.00
C GLY A 74 -1.54 -5.55 2.51
N PHE A 75 -0.61 -6.01 1.67
CA PHE A 75 -0.86 -6.18 0.22
C PHE A 75 -2.00 -7.16 -0.07
N LEU A 76 -2.09 -8.26 0.67
CA LEU A 76 -3.20 -9.21 0.53
C LEU A 76 -4.56 -8.55 0.80
N PHE A 77 -4.68 -7.78 1.89
CA PHE A 77 -5.93 -7.07 2.17
C PHE A 77 -6.24 -6.01 1.11
N LEU A 78 -5.24 -5.31 0.58
CA LEU A 78 -5.44 -4.35 -0.51
C LEU A 78 -5.91 -5.03 -1.82
N LEU A 79 -5.37 -6.22 -2.13
CA LEU A 79 -5.83 -7.03 -3.27
C LEU A 79 -7.27 -7.52 -3.07
N LEU A 80 -7.61 -8.01 -1.87
CA LEU A 80 -8.99 -8.38 -1.53
C LEU A 80 -9.94 -7.19 -1.58
N LEU A 81 -9.47 -6.01 -1.17
CA LEU A 81 -10.23 -4.77 -1.22
C LEU A 81 -10.51 -4.36 -2.67
N GLN A 82 -9.52 -4.43 -3.57
CA GLN A 82 -9.75 -4.25 -5.01
C GLN A 82 -10.79 -5.23 -5.52
N ASP A 83 -10.65 -6.51 -5.20
CA ASP A 83 -11.61 -7.52 -5.65
C ASP A 83 -13.03 -7.22 -5.13
N SER A 84 -13.18 -6.71 -3.91
CA SER A 84 -14.49 -6.36 -3.36
C SER A 84 -15.15 -5.13 -4.02
N LEU A 85 -14.37 -4.27 -4.67
CA LEU A 85 -14.84 -3.02 -5.30
C LEU A 85 -14.96 -3.12 -6.83
N THR A 86 -14.18 -3.99 -7.45
CA THR A 86 -14.09 -4.14 -8.91
C THR A 86 -15.28 -4.93 -9.47
N LEU A 87 -15.94 -4.36 -10.50
CA LEU A 87 -17.04 -5.00 -11.24
C LEU A 87 -16.58 -6.14 -12.13
N THR A 88 -17.46 -7.10 -12.45
CA THR A 88 -17.17 -8.22 -13.36
C THR A 88 -16.70 -7.75 -14.75
N GLU A 89 -17.32 -6.70 -15.29
CA GLU A 89 -16.93 -6.10 -16.57
C GLU A 89 -15.53 -5.46 -16.52
N GLU A 90 -15.19 -4.82 -15.39
CA GLU A 90 -13.86 -4.26 -15.18
C GLU A 90 -12.82 -5.40 -15.10
N ARG A 91 -13.17 -6.58 -14.56
CA ARG A 91 -12.25 -7.73 -14.50
C ARG A 91 -11.94 -8.32 -15.87
N SER A 92 -12.94 -8.40 -16.75
CA SER A 92 -12.77 -8.96 -18.11
C SER A 92 -12.16 -7.95 -19.09
N PHE A 93 -12.19 -6.67 -18.77
CA PHE A 93 -11.60 -5.63 -19.60
C PHE A 93 -10.10 -5.84 -19.80
N GLN A 94 -9.65 -5.78 -21.05
CA GLN A 94 -8.23 -5.84 -21.42
C GLN A 94 -7.79 -4.54 -22.07
N CYS A 95 -6.63 -4.04 -21.67
CA CYS A 95 -6.05 -2.81 -22.19
C CYS A 95 -4.52 -2.92 -22.22
N ARG A 96 -3.90 -2.29 -23.22
CA ARG A 96 -2.44 -2.30 -23.39
C ARG A 96 -1.72 -1.64 -22.22
N SER A 97 -2.33 -0.64 -21.58
CA SER A 97 -1.76 0.08 -20.44
C SER A 97 -1.44 -0.81 -19.24
N MET A 98 -2.06 -2.00 -19.12
CA MET A 98 -1.70 -2.97 -18.08
C MET A 98 -0.25 -3.46 -18.17
N TRP A 99 0.37 -3.40 -19.35
CA TRP A 99 1.78 -3.77 -19.54
C TRP A 99 2.75 -2.79 -18.88
N LEU A 100 2.29 -1.60 -18.47
CA LEU A 100 3.11 -0.71 -17.66
C LEU A 100 3.43 -1.33 -16.30
N ALA A 101 2.53 -2.13 -15.71
CA ALA A 101 2.78 -2.76 -14.42
C ALA A 101 3.99 -3.72 -14.42
N PRO A 102 4.09 -4.72 -15.32
CA PRO A 102 5.29 -5.54 -15.38
C PRO A 102 6.52 -4.75 -15.83
N LEU A 103 6.37 -3.75 -16.70
CA LEU A 103 7.48 -2.91 -17.14
C LEU A 103 8.14 -2.15 -15.98
N THR A 104 7.35 -1.70 -14.99
CA THR A 104 7.88 -0.97 -13.83
C THR A 104 8.28 -1.88 -12.67
N VAL A 105 7.44 -2.87 -12.32
CA VAL A 105 7.63 -3.65 -11.10
C VAL A 105 8.65 -4.78 -11.28
N VAL A 106 8.72 -5.43 -12.44
CA VAL A 106 9.62 -6.59 -12.64
C VAL A 106 11.10 -6.19 -12.54
N PRO A 107 11.58 -5.12 -13.20
CA PRO A 107 12.98 -4.72 -13.07
C PRO A 107 13.37 -4.38 -11.63
N LEU A 108 12.49 -3.66 -10.91
CA LEU A 108 12.69 -3.32 -9.50
C LEU A 108 12.70 -4.56 -8.62
N THR A 109 11.80 -5.52 -8.85
CA THR A 109 11.78 -6.79 -8.13
C THR A 109 13.10 -7.55 -8.31
N ILE A 110 13.60 -7.66 -9.55
CA ILE A 110 14.89 -8.31 -9.85
C ILE A 110 16.04 -7.60 -9.13
N TYR A 111 16.02 -6.26 -9.10
CA TYR A 111 17.00 -5.46 -8.39
C TYR A 111 16.96 -5.71 -6.87
N TYR A 112 15.80 -5.67 -6.22
CA TYR A 112 15.71 -5.93 -4.77
C TYR A 112 16.04 -7.37 -4.39
N MET A 113 15.76 -8.33 -5.28
CA MET A 113 16.20 -9.71 -5.09
C MET A 113 17.73 -9.88 -5.12
N SER A 114 18.46 -9.01 -5.83
CA SER A 114 19.93 -9.13 -5.90
C SER A 114 20.65 -8.55 -4.69
N ILE A 115 19.99 -7.66 -3.94
CA ILE A 115 20.56 -6.96 -2.78
C ILE A 115 19.94 -7.36 -1.43
N GLY A 116 18.85 -8.13 -1.44
CA GLY A 116 18.09 -8.50 -0.24
C GLY A 116 17.56 -9.93 -0.26
N ASN A 117 16.58 -10.23 0.60
CA ASN A 117 15.98 -11.55 0.68
C ASN A 117 15.16 -11.87 -0.59
N ALA A 118 15.61 -12.87 -1.36
CA ALA A 118 14.99 -13.21 -2.64
C ALA A 118 13.52 -13.63 -2.52
N VAL A 119 13.14 -14.38 -1.48
CA VAL A 119 11.76 -14.89 -1.32
C VAL A 119 10.82 -13.76 -0.96
N TYR A 120 11.18 -12.94 0.02
CA TYR A 120 10.36 -11.80 0.44
C TYR A 120 10.13 -10.82 -0.72
N ASN A 121 11.22 -10.44 -1.41
CA ASN A 121 11.14 -9.51 -2.53
C ASN A 121 10.34 -10.07 -3.71
N LEU A 122 10.46 -11.36 -4.00
CA LEU A 122 9.65 -11.99 -5.04
C LEU A 122 8.16 -11.97 -4.67
N VAL A 123 7.81 -12.33 -3.43
CA VAL A 123 6.42 -12.32 -2.97
C VAL A 123 5.83 -10.91 -3.03
N THR A 124 6.52 -9.93 -2.43
CA THR A 124 6.07 -8.53 -2.42
C THR A 124 6.00 -7.94 -3.83
N GLY A 125 6.99 -8.21 -4.67
CA GLY A 125 7.00 -7.80 -6.09
C GLY A 125 5.85 -8.40 -6.89
N CYS A 126 5.54 -9.69 -6.71
CA CYS A 126 4.37 -10.31 -7.32
C CYS A 126 3.05 -9.68 -6.86
N MET A 127 2.91 -9.39 -5.56
CA MET A 127 1.71 -8.73 -5.03
C MET A 127 1.56 -7.31 -5.58
N MET A 128 2.63 -6.50 -5.56
CA MET A 128 2.64 -5.16 -6.15
C MET A 128 2.32 -5.18 -7.64
N LEU A 129 2.87 -6.13 -8.39
CA LEU A 129 2.61 -6.31 -9.82
C LEU A 129 1.12 -6.56 -10.08
N LEU A 130 0.53 -7.50 -9.35
CA LEU A 130 -0.89 -7.82 -9.48
C LEU A 130 -1.75 -6.61 -9.12
N PHE A 131 -1.42 -5.94 -8.01
CA PHE A 131 -2.15 -4.78 -7.49
C PHE A 131 -2.10 -3.59 -8.45
N LEU A 132 -0.92 -3.27 -9.00
CA LEU A 132 -0.74 -2.19 -9.98
C LEU A 132 -1.43 -2.52 -11.30
N ARG A 133 -1.31 -3.76 -11.78
CA ARG A 133 -1.97 -4.21 -13.03
C ARG A 133 -3.48 -4.07 -12.93
N ARG A 134 -4.09 -4.49 -11.81
CA ARG A 134 -5.53 -4.35 -11.53
C ARG A 134 -5.93 -2.87 -11.43
N SER A 135 -5.12 -2.03 -10.80
CA SER A 135 -5.39 -0.59 -10.68
C SER A 135 -5.35 0.12 -12.03
N LEU A 136 -4.34 -0.16 -12.86
CA LEU A 136 -4.23 0.42 -14.22
C LEU A 136 -5.41 0.01 -15.10
N ARG A 137 -5.84 -1.26 -15.00
CA ARG A 137 -7.04 -1.74 -15.69
C ARG A 137 -8.27 -0.94 -15.28
N GLY A 138 -8.56 -0.89 -13.98
CA GLY A 138 -9.75 -0.22 -13.46
C GLY A 138 -9.75 1.28 -13.76
N PHE A 139 -8.58 1.93 -13.64
CA PHE A 139 -8.42 3.33 -14.00
C PHE A 139 -8.80 3.62 -15.47
N ILE A 140 -8.30 2.81 -16.41
CA ILE A 140 -8.60 3.00 -17.84
C ILE A 140 -10.04 2.63 -18.16
N PHE A 141 -10.56 1.55 -17.58
CA PHE A 141 -11.96 1.13 -17.74
C PHE A 141 -12.91 2.27 -17.36
N TRP A 142 -12.80 2.81 -16.14
CA TRP A 142 -13.71 3.86 -15.66
C TRP A 142 -13.55 5.19 -16.37
N LYS A 143 -12.36 5.47 -16.95
CA LYS A 143 -12.14 6.65 -17.80
C LYS A 143 -12.89 6.57 -19.14
N GLN A 144 -13.12 5.36 -19.65
CA GLN A 144 -13.80 5.11 -20.92
C GLN A 144 -15.33 5.01 -20.79
N GLN A 145 -15.85 4.83 -19.58
CA GLN A 145 -17.29 4.70 -19.35
C GLN A 145 -18.04 6.04 -19.52
N PRO A 146 -19.24 6.04 -20.14
CA PRO A 146 -20.08 7.21 -20.22
C PRO A 146 -20.50 7.65 -18.81
N GLY A 147 -20.24 8.92 -18.48
CA GLY A 147 -20.52 9.47 -17.15
C GLY A 147 -19.37 9.36 -16.14
N GLN A 148 -18.15 8.96 -16.54
CA GLN A 148 -16.90 8.94 -15.76
C GLN A 148 -17.12 8.87 -14.24
N ASN A 149 -17.15 7.66 -13.69
CA ASN A 149 -17.34 7.48 -12.25
C ASN A 149 -16.09 7.94 -11.49
N ARG A 150 -16.02 9.26 -11.21
CA ARG A 150 -14.88 9.93 -10.56
C ARG A 150 -14.47 9.27 -9.24
N LYS A 151 -15.43 8.64 -8.55
CA LYS A 151 -15.20 7.95 -7.28
C LYS A 151 -14.34 6.68 -7.48
N GLN A 152 -14.63 5.90 -8.51
CA GLN A 152 -13.86 4.70 -8.87
C GLN A 152 -12.49 5.06 -9.45
N ILE A 153 -12.45 6.07 -10.33
CA ILE A 153 -11.19 6.61 -10.86
C ILE A 153 -10.28 7.06 -9.71
N PHE A 154 -10.83 7.75 -8.70
CA PHE A 154 -10.07 8.20 -7.55
C PHE A 154 -9.47 7.02 -6.76
N PHE A 155 -10.21 5.94 -6.53
CA PHE A 155 -9.68 4.73 -5.87
C PHE A 155 -8.52 4.11 -6.62
N HIS A 156 -8.67 3.85 -7.93
CA HIS A 156 -7.59 3.27 -8.73
C HIS A 156 -6.37 4.21 -8.84
N LEU A 157 -6.60 5.52 -8.91
CA LEU A 157 -5.52 6.50 -8.92
C LEU A 157 -4.76 6.49 -7.58
N THR A 158 -5.45 6.45 -6.44
CA THR A 158 -4.81 6.29 -5.12
C THR A 158 -3.96 5.02 -5.07
N ALA A 159 -4.48 3.90 -5.59
CA ALA A 159 -3.75 2.64 -5.64
C ALA A 159 -2.49 2.68 -6.53
N ILE A 160 -2.56 3.36 -7.69
CA ILE A 160 -1.40 3.56 -8.57
C ILE A 160 -0.34 4.43 -7.87
N ILE A 161 -0.75 5.56 -7.27
CA ILE A 161 0.17 6.46 -6.58
C ILE A 161 0.84 5.74 -5.40
N PHE A 162 0.10 4.96 -4.62
CA PHE A 162 0.66 4.15 -3.54
C PHE A 162 1.80 3.24 -4.03
N VAL A 163 1.59 2.47 -5.10
CA VAL A 163 2.65 1.59 -5.63
C VAL A 163 3.86 2.38 -6.13
N ILE A 164 3.64 3.52 -6.80
CA ILE A 164 4.74 4.36 -7.27
C ILE A 164 5.56 4.87 -6.08
N LEU A 165 4.89 5.40 -5.05
CA LEU A 165 5.56 5.92 -3.87
C LEU A 165 6.27 4.82 -3.07
N GLU A 166 5.68 3.64 -2.92
CA GLU A 166 6.36 2.47 -2.34
C GLU A 166 7.64 2.12 -3.09
N ASN A 167 7.58 2.02 -4.42
CA ASN A 167 8.78 1.72 -5.21
C ASN A 167 9.83 2.85 -5.09
N CYS A 168 9.42 4.11 -5.03
CA CYS A 168 10.32 5.22 -4.78
C CYS A 168 10.93 5.15 -3.37
N LEU A 169 10.16 4.76 -2.36
CA LEU A 169 10.59 4.62 -0.97
C LEU A 169 11.71 3.59 -0.91
N TRP A 170 11.45 2.40 -1.45
CA TRP A 170 12.43 1.32 -1.55
C TRP A 170 13.65 1.70 -2.38
N LEU A 171 13.51 2.52 -3.43
CA LEU A 171 14.66 2.96 -4.23
C LEU A 171 15.50 4.00 -3.47
N SER A 172 14.85 4.81 -2.63
CA SER A 172 15.51 5.83 -1.82
C SER A 172 16.17 5.30 -0.54
N SER A 173 15.82 4.08 -0.09
CA SER A 173 16.39 3.51 1.14
C SER A 173 17.83 3.00 0.97
N TYR A 174 18.24 2.58 -0.23
CA TYR A 174 19.59 2.03 -0.45
C TYR A 174 20.69 3.08 -0.72
N PRO A 175 20.47 4.16 -1.49
CA PRO A 175 21.55 5.10 -1.84
C PRO A 175 21.85 6.17 -0.78
N TRP A 176 20.93 6.46 0.15
CA TRP A 176 21.04 7.58 1.09
C TRP A 176 21.28 7.09 2.53
N LEU A 177 22.53 7.17 2.99
CA LEU A 177 23.00 6.73 4.31
C LEU A 177 22.76 7.74 5.46
N GLY A 178 21.92 8.76 5.25
CA GLY A 178 21.76 9.86 6.20
C GLY A 178 20.47 9.76 7.02
N ASP A 179 20.56 9.84 8.35
CA ASP A 179 19.40 9.76 9.26
C ASP A 179 18.74 11.13 9.53
N GLY A 180 18.95 12.10 8.64
CA GLY A 180 18.49 13.47 8.77
C GLY A 180 17.31 13.81 7.85
N TRP A 181 16.66 14.94 8.11
CA TRP A 181 15.56 15.48 7.30
C TRP A 181 15.93 15.82 5.84
N THR A 182 17.22 15.83 5.52
CA THR A 182 17.73 15.99 4.16
C THR A 182 17.63 14.70 3.33
N ASN A 183 17.37 13.55 3.97
CA ASN A 183 17.18 12.29 3.28
C ASN A 183 15.79 12.27 2.60
N PRO A 184 15.72 12.10 1.26
CA PRO A 184 14.44 12.04 0.56
C PRO A 184 13.56 10.86 1.00
N TYR A 185 14.15 9.80 1.57
CA TYR A 185 13.44 8.64 2.10
C TYR A 185 12.27 9.05 3.01
N PHE A 186 12.51 9.88 4.03
CA PHE A 186 11.48 10.26 5.00
C PHE A 186 10.32 11.01 4.35
N TRP A 187 10.61 11.90 3.39
CA TRP A 187 9.56 12.64 2.69
C TRP A 187 8.70 11.74 1.80
N ILE A 188 9.32 10.73 1.19
CA ILE A 188 8.59 9.72 0.42
C ILE A 188 7.76 8.85 1.37
N ASP A 189 8.27 8.50 2.56
CA ASP A 189 7.54 7.68 3.54
C ASP A 189 6.32 8.44 4.12
N PHE A 190 6.47 9.73 4.40
CA PHE A 190 5.31 10.59 4.74
C PHE A 190 4.29 10.63 3.60
N ALA A 191 4.73 10.64 2.34
CA ALA A 191 3.83 10.59 1.19
C ALA A 191 3.13 9.23 1.07
N VAL A 192 3.85 8.12 1.31
CA VAL A 192 3.28 6.76 1.41
C VAL A 192 2.22 6.75 2.51
N THR A 193 2.54 7.24 3.70
CA THR A 193 1.60 7.36 4.82
C THR A 193 0.35 8.16 4.46
N ALA A 194 0.50 9.28 3.74
CA ALA A 194 -0.63 10.06 3.24
C ALA A 194 -1.48 9.28 2.23
N THR A 195 -0.88 8.47 1.36
CA THR A 195 -1.64 7.59 0.46
C THR A 195 -2.34 6.43 1.17
N LEU A 196 -1.70 5.86 2.19
CA LEU A 196 -2.30 4.86 3.07
C LEU A 196 -3.56 5.42 3.73
N PHE A 197 -3.50 6.65 4.25
CA PHE A 197 -4.69 7.32 4.79
C PHE A 197 -5.73 7.65 3.71
N SER A 198 -5.29 8.00 2.50
CA SER A 198 -6.17 8.30 1.36
C SER A 198 -7.05 7.11 0.94
N PHE A 199 -6.62 5.87 1.20
CA PHE A 199 -7.47 4.69 0.97
C PHE A 199 -8.78 4.74 1.77
N LEU A 200 -8.77 5.28 2.99
CA LEU A 200 -10.00 5.47 3.78
C LEU A 200 -11.03 6.33 3.05
N ILE A 201 -10.55 7.42 2.45
CA ILE A 201 -11.40 8.36 1.72
C ILE A 201 -11.84 7.76 0.38
N SER A 202 -10.91 7.12 -0.34
CA SER A 202 -11.17 6.59 -1.68
C SER A 202 -12.11 5.39 -1.65
N VAL A 203 -11.96 4.49 -0.68
CA VAL A 203 -12.88 3.37 -0.45
C VAL A 203 -14.26 3.88 -0.07
N LYS A 204 -14.37 4.83 0.86
CA LYS A 204 -15.67 5.42 1.25
C LYS A 204 -16.42 5.99 0.04
N LYS A 205 -15.70 6.63 -0.88
CA LYS A 205 -16.28 7.12 -2.14
C LYS A 205 -16.66 5.97 -3.08
N ALA A 206 -15.81 4.97 -3.24
CA ALA A 206 -16.05 3.83 -4.14
C ALA A 206 -17.21 2.93 -3.69
N VAL A 207 -17.43 2.77 -2.37
CA VAL A 207 -18.53 1.97 -1.80
C VAL A 207 -19.88 2.65 -1.96
N ASN A 208 -19.91 3.98 -1.98
CA ASN A 208 -21.12 4.79 -2.17
C ASN A 208 -21.04 5.53 -3.52
N PRO A 209 -21.15 4.80 -4.66
CA PRO A 209 -20.96 5.33 -6.01
C PRO A 209 -21.94 6.45 -6.39
#